data_AF-A0A158BGS4-F1
#
_entry.id   AF-A0A158BGS4-F1
#
_cell.length_a   1.000
_cell.length_b   1.000
_cell.length_c   1.000
_cell.angle_alpha   90.00
_cell.angle_beta   90.00
_cell.angle_gamma   90.00
#
_symmetry.space_group_name_H-M   'P 1'
#
loop_
_entity.id
_entity.type
_entity.pdbx_description
1 polymer ?
#
loop_
_entity_poly.entity_id
_entity_poly.type
_entity_poly.pdbx_seq_one_letter_code
_entity_poly.pdbx_strand_id
1 'polypeptide(L)'
;MLAIPYVVVTLAAGFQRFDWRLDDAARVMGASPLRRITSVVLPLLMASVTAAFLFAFLVSFDDLTIAIFVSGGINSTLPKQMWDDIQLAITPTLAAVSTTLVILIALVVAISSWLKRRAR
;
A
#
# COMPACT_ATOMS: atom_id res chain seq x y z
N MET A 1 -10.72 -0.74 -9.35
CA MET A 1 -10.55 -2.21 -9.52
C MET A 1 -9.16 -2.63 -10.01
N LEU A 2 -8.32 -1.68 -10.45
CA LEU A 2 -6.97 -1.95 -10.97
C LEU A 2 -5.93 -2.33 -9.89
N ALA A 3 -6.17 -1.98 -8.62
CA ALA A 3 -5.24 -2.27 -7.52
C ALA A 3 -5.16 -3.76 -7.13
N ILE A 4 -6.22 -4.55 -7.38
CA ILE A 4 -6.31 -5.96 -6.97
C ILE A 4 -5.17 -6.82 -7.56
N PRO A 5 -4.92 -6.83 -8.88
CA PRO A 5 -3.83 -7.64 -9.45
C PRO A 5 -2.46 -7.24 -8.88
N TYR A 6 -2.21 -5.95 -8.63
CA TYR A 6 -0.98 -5.47 -8.02
C TYR A 6 -0.78 -6.03 -6.60
N VAL A 7 -1.84 -6.01 -5.79
CA VAL A 7 -1.81 -6.59 -4.43
C VAL A 7 -1.53 -8.09 -4.48
N VAL A 8 -2.24 -8.82 -5.34
CA VAL A 8 -2.13 -10.27 -5.45
C VAL A 8 -0.72 -10.67 -5.89
N VAL A 9 -0.17 -10.05 -6.94
CA VAL A 9 1.18 -10.35 -7.42
C VAL A 9 2.24 -10.04 -6.36
N THR A 10 2.11 -8.89 -5.68
CA THR A 10 3.09 -8.47 -4.66
C THR A 10 3.07 -9.38 -3.43
N LEU A 11 1.87 -9.77 -2.97
CA LEU A 11 1.73 -10.73 -1.86
C LEU A 11 2.19 -12.13 -2.25
N ALA A 12 1.87 -12.59 -3.46
CA ALA A 12 2.31 -13.90 -3.96
C ALA A 12 3.84 -14.01 -3.99
N ALA A 13 4.54 -12.97 -4.43
CA ALA A 13 6.00 -12.90 -4.37
C ALA A 13 6.55 -12.97 -2.93
N GLY A 14 5.79 -12.42 -1.97
CA GLY A 14 6.08 -12.54 -0.54
C GLY A 14 5.95 -13.97 -0.02
N PHE A 15 4.85 -14.64 -0.37
CA PHE A 15 4.60 -16.02 0.01
C PHE A 15 5.59 -17.01 -0.63
N GLN A 16 6.07 -16.75 -1.85
CA GLN A 16 7.12 -17.58 -2.47
C GLN A 16 8.44 -17.58 -1.68
N ARG A 17 8.72 -16.51 -0.93
CA ARG A 17 9.92 -16.39 -0.08
C ARG A 17 9.68 -16.83 1.36
N PHE A 18 8.44 -17.19 1.71
CA PHE A 18 8.07 -17.58 3.05
C PHE A 18 8.49 -19.03 3.32
N ASP A 19 9.21 -19.26 4.41
CA ASP A 19 9.57 -20.62 4.84
C ASP A 19 8.43 -21.22 5.69
N TRP A 20 7.69 -22.15 5.09
CA TRP A 20 6.58 -22.85 5.74
C TRP A 20 7.02 -23.66 6.96
N ARG A 21 8.31 -23.98 7.11
CA ARG A 21 8.85 -24.69 8.27
C ARG A 21 8.67 -23.89 9.56
N LEU A 22 8.64 -22.56 9.48
CA LEU A 22 8.38 -21.70 10.64
C LEU A 22 6.92 -21.82 11.14
N ASP A 23 5.96 -21.95 10.21
CA ASP A 23 4.56 -22.18 10.56
C ASP A 23 4.34 -23.61 11.11
N ASP A 24 5.00 -24.61 10.51
CA ASP A 24 4.96 -25.99 11.00
C ASP A 24 5.58 -26.12 12.40
N ALA A 25 6.69 -25.46 12.68
CA ALA A 25 7.30 -25.43 14.01
C ALA A 25 6.36 -24.81 15.05
N ALA A 26 5.70 -23.70 14.71
CA ALA A 26 4.70 -23.08 15.58
C ALA A 26 3.50 -24.01 15.82
N ARG A 27 3.10 -24.79 14.81
CA ARG A 27 2.03 -25.80 14.93
C ARG A 27 2.42 -26.93 15.88
N VAL A 28 3.64 -27.45 15.78
CA VAL A 28 4.16 -28.49 16.67
C VAL A 28 4.20 -28.01 18.13
N MET A 29 4.49 -26.71 18.35
CA MET A 29 4.44 -26.11 19.70
C MET A 29 3.01 -25.80 20.21
N GLY A 30 1.96 -26.26 19.52
CA GLY A 30 0.58 -26.11 19.97
C GLY A 30 -0.05 -24.74 19.71
N ALA A 31 0.52 -23.92 18.82
CA ALA A 31 -0.07 -22.62 18.49
C ALA A 31 -1.36 -22.79 17.65
N SER A 32 -2.44 -22.14 18.10
CA SER A 32 -3.71 -22.10 17.37
C SER A 32 -3.57 -21.37 16.02
N PRO A 33 -4.40 -21.66 15.01
CA PRO A 33 -4.27 -21.08 13.66
C PRO A 33 -4.24 -19.54 13.65
N LEU A 34 -5.12 -18.89 14.42
CA LEU A 34 -5.15 -17.43 14.56
C LEU A 34 -3.86 -16.87 15.17
N ARG A 35 -3.29 -17.59 16.16
CA ARG A 35 -2.02 -17.20 16.78
C ARG A 35 -0.88 -17.32 15.79
N ARG A 36 -0.80 -18.40 15.02
CA ARG A 36 0.22 -18.57 13.98
C ARG A 36 0.17 -17.50 12.90
N ILE A 37 -1.04 -17.13 12.45
CA ILE A 37 -1.20 -16.04 11.47
C ILE A 37 -0.65 -14.73 12.02
N THR A 38 -1.06 -14.35 13.22
CA THR A 38 -0.70 -13.05 13.81
C THR A 38 0.73 -12.97 14.34
N SER A 39 1.29 -14.08 14.84
CA SER A 39 2.62 -14.10 15.47
C SER A 39 3.74 -14.59 14.57
N VAL A 40 3.44 -15.28 13.46
CA VAL A 40 4.46 -15.84 12.55
C VAL A 40 4.24 -15.32 11.13
N VAL A 41 3.10 -15.66 10.52
CA VAL A 41 2.86 -15.41 9.08
C VAL A 41 2.83 -13.91 8.78
N LEU A 42 2.03 -13.15 9.51
CA LEU A 42 1.83 -11.71 9.31
C LEU A 42 3.14 -10.90 9.50
N PRO A 43 3.89 -11.03 10.61
CA PRO A 43 5.12 -10.26 10.80
C PRO A 43 6.21 -10.62 9.78
N LEU A 44 6.33 -11.88 9.36
CA LEU A 44 7.29 -12.28 8.33
C LEU A 44 6.90 -11.76 6.94
N LEU A 45 5.60 -11.67 6.65
CA LEU A 45 5.08 -11.14 5.39
C LEU A 45 4.86 -9.62 5.41
N MET A 46 5.05 -8.93 6.54
CA MET A 46 4.87 -7.48 6.67
C MET A 46 5.59 -6.72 5.56
N ALA A 47 6.81 -7.16 5.22
CA ALA A 47 7.59 -6.60 4.12
C ALA A 47 6.84 -6.54 2.77
N SER A 48 6.08 -7.59 2.48
CA SER A 48 5.31 -7.77 1.25
C SER A 48 3.94 -7.13 1.35
N VAL A 49 3.32 -7.18 2.54
CA VAL A 49 2.06 -6.49 2.85
C VAL A 49 2.22 -4.98 2.70
N THR A 50 3.28 -4.38 3.24
CA THR A 50 3.50 -2.94 3.12
C THR A 50 3.81 -2.53 1.67
N ALA A 51 4.54 -3.35 0.92
CA ALA A 51 4.76 -3.12 -0.50
C ALA A 51 3.44 -3.18 -1.30
N ALA A 52 2.63 -4.21 -1.06
CA ALA A 52 1.32 -4.36 -1.71
C ALA A 52 0.38 -3.20 -1.38
N PHE A 53 0.37 -2.75 -0.11
CA PHE A 53 -0.40 -1.59 0.33
C PHE A 53 0.03 -0.31 -0.41
N LEU A 54 1.34 -0.05 -0.50
CA LEU A 54 1.86 1.12 -1.21
C LEU A 54 1.48 1.12 -2.69
N PHE A 55 1.63 -0.01 -3.38
CA PHE A 55 1.24 -0.11 -4.78
C PHE A 55 -0.27 0.04 -4.98
N ALA A 56 -1.08 -0.56 -4.11
CA ALA A 56 -2.53 -0.41 -4.15
C ALA A 56 -2.96 1.04 -3.94
N PHE A 57 -2.35 1.71 -2.96
CA PHE A 57 -2.61 3.11 -2.66
C PHE A 57 -2.22 4.00 -3.85
N LEU A 58 -1.04 3.80 -4.42
CA LEU A 58 -0.55 4.57 -5.57
C LEU A 58 -1.48 4.41 -6.77
N VAL A 59 -1.82 3.17 -7.13
CA VAL A 59 -2.70 2.86 -8.27
C VAL A 59 -4.12 3.38 -8.04
N SER A 60 -4.61 3.36 -6.81
CA SER A 60 -5.93 3.90 -6.48
C SER A 60 -5.96 5.43 -6.49
N PHE A 61 -4.85 6.08 -6.16
CA PHE A 61 -4.74 7.54 -6.15
C PHE A 61 -4.60 8.11 -7.57
N ASP A 62 -3.96 7.36 -8.47
CA ASP A 62 -3.76 7.74 -9.88
C ASP A 62 -4.98 7.46 -10.79
N ASP A 63 -6.09 6.96 -10.23
CA ASP A 63 -7.28 6.57 -10.99
C ASP A 63 -8.16 7.79 -11.38
N LEU A 64 -7.53 8.75 -12.05
CA LEU A 64 -8.10 10.04 -12.46
C LEU A 64 -9.20 9.85 -13.52
N THR A 65 -9.06 8.83 -14.36
CA THR A 65 -10.04 8.47 -15.38
C THR A 65 -11.36 8.03 -14.74
N ILE A 66 -11.32 7.08 -13.79
CA ILE A 66 -12.53 6.66 -13.08
C ILE A 66 -13.09 7.78 -12.21
N ALA A 67 -12.23 8.58 -11.57
CA ALA A 67 -12.65 9.74 -10.80
C ALA A 67 -13.49 10.74 -11.64
N ILE A 68 -13.07 11.07 -12.86
CA ILE A 68 -13.84 11.98 -13.73
C ILE A 68 -15.17 11.37 -14.18
N PHE A 69 -15.17 10.09 -14.56
CA PHE A 69 -16.39 9.42 -15.03
C PHE A 69 -17.41 9.08 -13.93
N VAL A 70 -16.95 8.84 -12.69
CA VAL A 70 -17.81 8.52 -11.53
C VAL A 70 -18.22 9.77 -10.77
N SER A 71 -17.36 10.79 -10.65
CA SER A 71 -17.67 12.06 -9.95
C SER A 71 -18.39 13.06 -10.89
N GLY A 72 -19.37 12.60 -11.66
CA GLY A 72 -20.25 13.43 -12.48
C GLY A 72 -21.08 14.50 -11.73
N GLY A 73 -20.74 14.84 -10.47
CA GLY A 73 -21.34 15.88 -9.63
C GLY A 73 -20.36 16.50 -8.61
N ILE A 74 -20.90 17.33 -7.71
CA ILE A 74 -20.28 18.29 -6.77
C ILE A 74 -19.14 17.74 -5.87
N ASN A 75 -18.92 16.43 -5.80
CA ASN A 75 -17.86 15.83 -5.01
C ASN A 75 -16.55 15.73 -5.82
N SER A 76 -15.64 16.67 -5.60
CA SER A 76 -14.27 16.66 -6.12
C SER A 76 -13.45 15.62 -5.34
N THR A 77 -13.00 14.56 -6.01
CA THR A 77 -11.91 13.75 -5.48
C THR A 77 -10.60 14.50 -5.68
N LEU A 78 -9.62 14.25 -4.80
CA LEU A 78 -8.30 14.87 -4.85
C LEU A 78 -7.67 14.91 -6.27
N PRO A 79 -7.68 13.81 -7.05
CA PRO A 79 -7.12 13.80 -8.40
C PRO A 79 -7.88 14.67 -9.41
N LYS A 80 -9.22 14.70 -9.31
CA LYS A 80 -10.06 15.55 -10.17
C LYS A 80 -9.81 17.03 -9.88
N GLN A 81 -9.72 17.39 -8.61
CA GLN A 81 -9.45 18.78 -8.23
C GLN A 81 -8.05 19.23 -8.64
N MET A 82 -7.05 18.35 -8.55
CA MET A 82 -5.71 18.62 -9.11
C MET A 82 -5.74 18.86 -10.62
N TRP A 83 -6.56 18.10 -11.35
CA TRP A 83 -6.75 18.28 -12.80
C TRP A 83 -7.46 19.59 -13.16
N ASP A 84 -8.52 19.93 -12.43
CA ASP A 84 -9.26 21.18 -12.61
C ASP A 84 -8.37 22.39 -12.26
N ASP A 85 -7.56 22.32 -11.19
CA ASP A 85 -6.59 23.34 -10.81
C ASP A 85 -5.55 23.57 -11.92
N ILE A 86 -5.01 22.52 -12.55
CA ILE A 86 -4.06 22.66 -13.67
C ILE A 86 -4.68 23.45 -14.84
N GLN A 87 -5.98 23.30 -15.09
CA GLN A 87 -6.66 23.99 -16.20
C GLN A 87 -7.11 25.41 -15.86
N LEU A 88 -7.45 25.71 -14.59
CA LEU A 88 -8.10 26.97 -14.21
C LEU A 88 -7.16 28.03 -13.60
N ALA A 89 -6.06 27.64 -12.96
CA ALA A 89 -4.98 28.54 -12.54
C ALA A 89 -3.83 27.74 -11.93
N ILE A 90 -2.58 28.08 -12.22
CA ILE A 90 -1.40 27.49 -11.54
C ILE A 90 -1.42 27.93 -10.06
N THR A 91 -2.23 27.26 -9.25
CA THR A 91 -2.39 27.52 -7.83
C THR A 91 -1.29 26.77 -7.06
N PRO A 92 -0.69 27.40 -6.03
CA PRO A 92 0.35 26.75 -5.23
C PRO A 92 -0.17 25.53 -4.42
N THR A 93 -1.49 25.32 -4.38
CA THR A 93 -2.16 24.19 -3.75
C THR A 93 -1.78 22.85 -4.38
N LEU A 94 -1.67 22.79 -5.71
CA LEU A 94 -1.26 21.58 -6.43
C LEU A 94 0.14 21.11 -6.01
N ALA A 95 1.08 22.04 -5.90
CA ALA A 95 2.45 21.77 -5.49
C ALA A 95 2.51 21.32 -4.01
N ALA A 96 1.71 21.93 -3.13
CA ALA A 96 1.63 21.54 -1.72
C ALA A 96 1.06 20.13 -1.52
N VAL A 97 0.01 19.77 -2.26
CA VAL A 97 -0.57 18.43 -2.23
C VAL A 97 0.44 17.38 -2.73
N SER A 98 1.10 17.67 -3.86
CA SER A 98 2.09 16.77 -4.46
C SER A 98 3.27 16.50 -3.52
N THR A 99 3.82 17.54 -2.90
CA THR A 99 4.92 17.40 -1.93
C THR A 99 4.50 16.63 -0.68
N THR A 100 3.28 16.88 -0.17
CA THR A 100 2.73 16.14 0.98
C THR A 100 2.60 14.64 0.67
N LEU A 101 2.11 14.29 -0.52
CA LEU A 101 1.97 12.90 -0.95
C LEU A 101 3.32 12.19 -1.04
N VAL A 102 4.32 12.87 -1.63
CA VAL A 102 5.70 12.37 -1.73
C VAL A 102 6.31 12.15 -0.34
N ILE A 103 6.14 13.09 0.59
CA ILE A 103 6.62 12.95 1.97
C ILE A 103 5.95 11.75 2.66
N LEU A 104 4.65 11.56 2.48
CA LEU A 104 3.92 10.45 3.08
C LEU A 104 4.43 9.09 2.56
N ILE A 105 4.61 8.96 1.25
CA ILE A 105 5.18 7.74 0.64
C ILE A 105 6.61 7.50 1.15
N ALA A 106 7.44 8.55 1.18
CA ALA A 106 8.81 8.47 1.68
C ALA A 106 8.86 8.01 3.14
N LEU A 107 7.97 8.51 4.00
CA LEU A 107 7.85 8.08 5.40
C LEU A 107 7.48 6.60 5.51
N VAL A 108 6.47 6.13 4.76
CA VAL A 108 6.07 4.72 4.79
C VAL A 108 7.22 3.81 4.35
N VAL A 109 7.95 4.18 3.30
CA VAL A 109 9.12 3.43 2.83
C VAL A 109 10.25 3.46 3.87
N ALA A 110 10.54 4.61 4.47
CA ALA A 110 11.56 4.76 5.50
C ALA A 110 11.25 3.86 6.71
N ILE A 111 10.02 3.91 7.23
CA ILE A 111 9.55 3.05 8.34
C ILE A 111 9.68 1.57 7.98
N SER A 112 9.22 1.19 6.78
CA SER A 112 9.32 -0.18 6.29
C SER A 112 10.76 -0.68 6.22
N SER A 113 11.67 0.19 5.74
CA SER A 113 13.09 -0.12 5.64
C SER A 113 13.74 -0.26 7.02
N TRP A 114 13.34 0.57 7.98
CA TRP A 114 13.85 0.56 9.35
C TRP A 114 13.41 -0.70 10.11
N LEU A 115 12.14 -1.09 9.98
CA LEU A 115 11.60 -2.34 10.53
C LEU A 115 12.31 -3.58 9.95
N LYS A 116 12.61 -3.59 8.65
CA LYS A 116 13.38 -4.68 8.01
C LYS A 116 14.82 -4.77 8.51
N ARG A 117 15.46 -3.63 8.82
CA ARG A 117 16.83 -3.60 9.37
C ARG A 117 16.89 -4.14 10.80
N ARG A 118 15.83 -3.93 11.59
CA ARG A 118 15.75 -4.40 12.98
C ARG A 118 15.41 -5.89 13.13
N ALA A 119 14.92 -6.51 12.06
CA ALA A 119 14.59 -7.93 12.00
C ALA A 119 15.71 -8.81 11.42
N ARG A 120 16.83 -8.22 10.97
CA ARG A 120 18.09 -8.89 10.66
C ARG A 120 19.02 -8.82 11.86
#